data_AF-A0A651I5C7-F1
#
_entry.id   AF-A0A651I5C7-F1
#
_cell.length_a   1.000
_cell.length_b   1.000
_cell.length_c   1.000
_cell.angle_alpha   90.00
_cell.angle_beta   90.00
_cell.angle_gamma   90.00
#
_symmetry.space_group_name_H-M   'P 1'
#
loop_
_entity.id
_entity.type
_entity.pdbx_description
1 polymer ?
#
loop_
_entity_poly.entity_id
_entity_poly.type
_entity_poly.pdbx_seq_one_letter_code
_entity_poly.pdbx_strand_id
1 'polypeptide(L)'
;MLETHFHILVRIDPAARRCDDATLVRRYRALYGESRAQWSGLDADELAHALANDPPETAEALRERLRRRMGDVSEFMRTLRQRYTRWFNLAHGTAGTLWAERFGSVLVQDTPWLVGLIAAYIDLNAVRAGLTDLPENYRWCGYTAALAGNEGLCRALAGCFPSAKSTKEALARYRLLMLGKGAAAKGDGTGARIDPAALLEAVKNGGELQPHELLRLRARFLTEGRALGTRDWLEHGEGARALAMLKRPPPSRPVDVLANVDLAVARSRAGYRVPEDPRE
;
A
#
# COMPACT_ATOMS: atom_id res chain seq x y z
N MET A 1 6.52 -18.68 6.37
CA MET A 1 7.65 -17.84 5.88
C MET A 1 7.27 -16.36 5.62
N LEU A 2 6.15 -15.84 6.15
CA LEU A 2 5.78 -14.40 6.07
C LEU A 2 5.48 -13.80 7.45
N GLU A 3 5.51 -14.63 8.49
CA GLU A 3 5.10 -14.25 9.86
C GLU A 3 6.08 -13.28 10.52
N THR A 4 7.33 -13.20 10.04
CA THR A 4 8.42 -12.46 10.70
C THR A 4 9.04 -11.35 9.84
N HIS A 5 8.64 -11.19 8.58
CA HIS A 5 9.20 -10.18 7.68
C HIS A 5 8.21 -9.73 6.61
N PHE A 6 8.48 -8.57 6.00
CA PHE A 6 7.67 -8.01 4.91
C PHE A 6 8.52 -7.76 3.67
N HIS A 7 7.88 -7.74 2.51
CA HIS A 7 8.52 -7.43 1.23
C HIS A 7 7.93 -6.14 0.66
N ILE A 8 8.77 -5.33 0.03
CA ILE A 8 8.37 -4.13 -0.69
C ILE A 8 9.03 -4.10 -2.05
N LEU A 9 8.30 -3.62 -3.05
CA LEU A 9 8.85 -3.27 -4.35
C LEU A 9 8.80 -1.75 -4.49
N VAL A 10 9.96 -1.15 -4.66
CA VAL A 10 10.09 0.32 -4.78
C VAL A 10 10.76 0.65 -6.11
N ARG A 11 10.17 1.59 -6.84
CA ARG A 11 10.80 2.21 -8.02
C ARG A 11 11.39 3.54 -7.59
N ILE A 12 12.67 3.75 -7.85
CA ILE A 12 13.39 4.96 -7.50
C ILE A 12 13.43 5.86 -8.73
N ASP A 13 12.93 7.07 -8.61
CA ASP A 13 13.06 8.12 -9.63
C ASP A 13 14.23 9.05 -9.26
N PRO A 14 15.37 8.99 -9.96
CA PRO A 14 16.51 9.88 -9.69
C PRO A 14 16.17 11.36 -9.89
N ALA A 15 15.21 11.68 -10.78
CA ALA A 15 14.80 13.05 -11.03
C ALA A 15 14.04 13.65 -9.85
N ALA A 16 13.45 12.83 -8.98
CA ALA A 16 12.69 13.29 -7.82
C ALA A 16 13.53 14.11 -6.82
N ARG A 17 14.87 14.01 -6.86
CA ARG A 17 15.82 14.83 -6.09
C ARG A 17 15.79 16.30 -6.48
N ARG A 18 15.47 16.60 -7.74
CA ARG A 18 15.30 17.97 -8.24
C ARG A 18 13.91 18.45 -7.84
N CYS A 19 13.83 19.19 -6.74
CA CYS A 19 12.59 19.76 -6.25
C CYS A 19 12.84 21.07 -5.48
N ASP A 20 11.78 21.85 -5.38
CA ASP A 20 11.72 23.11 -4.66
C ASP A 20 11.49 22.91 -3.14
N ASP A 21 11.71 23.97 -2.37
CA ASP A 21 11.56 23.94 -0.92
C ASP A 21 10.11 23.60 -0.51
N ALA A 22 9.12 24.09 -1.26
CA ALA A 22 7.72 23.74 -1.04
C ALA A 22 7.48 22.22 -1.14
N THR A 23 8.09 21.54 -2.11
CA THR A 23 8.01 20.08 -2.25
C THR A 23 8.81 19.36 -1.18
N LEU A 24 9.98 19.86 -0.79
CA LEU A 24 10.76 19.31 0.32
C LEU A 24 9.95 19.32 1.61
N VAL A 25 9.37 20.46 1.98
CA VAL A 25 8.53 20.63 3.18
C VAL A 25 7.29 19.75 3.09
N ARG A 26 6.58 19.72 1.95
CA ARG A 26 5.39 18.86 1.76
C ARG A 26 5.72 17.38 1.97
N ARG A 27 6.82 16.90 1.37
CA ARG A 27 7.28 15.50 1.51
C ARG A 27 7.72 15.21 2.94
N TYR A 28 8.41 16.16 3.56
CA TYR A 28 8.85 16.06 4.95
C TYR A 28 7.65 15.94 5.90
N ARG A 29 6.65 16.82 5.76
CA ARG A 29 5.41 16.77 6.54
C ARG A 29 4.66 15.44 6.33
N ALA A 30 4.57 14.96 5.09
CA ALA A 30 3.94 13.68 4.80
C ALA A 30 4.66 12.48 5.44
N LEU A 31 5.99 12.52 5.52
CA LEU A 31 6.80 11.44 6.10
C LEU A 31 6.86 11.50 7.63
N TYR A 32 7.05 12.69 8.19
CA TYR A 32 7.33 12.87 9.61
C TYR A 32 6.11 13.24 10.44
N GLY A 33 5.08 13.82 9.82
CA GLY A 33 3.89 14.35 10.48
C GLY A 33 4.22 15.63 11.26
N GLU A 34 3.51 15.83 12.37
CA GLU A 34 3.74 16.94 13.32
C GLU A 34 4.89 16.64 14.29
N SER A 35 5.44 15.43 14.26
CA SER A 35 6.56 15.05 15.13
C SER A 35 7.88 15.53 14.56
N ARG A 36 8.75 16.06 15.44
CA ARG A 36 10.15 16.33 15.11
C ARG A 36 10.84 15.06 14.59
N ALA A 37 11.51 15.13 13.44
CA ALA A 37 12.28 14.00 12.93
C ALA A 37 13.59 13.87 13.71
N GLN A 38 13.88 12.68 14.22
CA GLN A 38 15.06 12.42 15.06
C GLN A 38 16.39 12.85 14.44
N TRP A 39 16.52 12.76 13.11
CA TRP A 39 17.78 13.03 12.42
C TRP A 39 18.05 14.53 12.18
N SER A 40 16.99 15.36 12.14
CA SER A 40 17.12 16.80 11.94
C SER A 40 16.79 17.59 13.20
N GLY A 41 16.02 17.02 14.14
CA GLY A 41 15.49 17.73 15.31
C GLY A 41 14.33 18.69 15.00
N LEU A 42 13.98 18.83 13.73
CA LEU A 42 12.96 19.77 13.23
C LEU A 42 11.62 19.07 13.01
N ASP A 43 10.52 19.79 13.20
CA ASP A 43 9.25 19.49 12.55
C ASP A 43 9.16 20.13 11.14
N ALA A 44 8.01 20.00 10.48
CA ALA A 44 7.83 20.50 9.13
C ALA A 44 7.75 22.04 9.03
N ASP A 45 7.25 22.71 10.07
CA ASP A 45 7.09 24.16 10.10
C ASP A 45 8.43 24.82 10.43
N GLU A 46 9.19 24.23 11.36
CA GLU A 46 10.57 24.62 11.65
C GLU A 46 11.47 24.42 10.43
N LEU A 47 11.30 23.32 9.69
CA LEU A 47 12.02 23.11 8.42
C LEU A 47 11.67 24.20 7.40
N ALA A 48 10.40 24.54 7.24
CA ALA A 48 9.97 25.58 6.31
C ALA A 48 10.55 26.95 6.70
N HIS A 49 10.54 27.27 7.99
CA HIS A 49 11.13 28.49 8.52
C HIS A 49 12.64 28.53 8.25
N ALA A 50 13.37 27.45 8.56
CA ALA A 50 14.81 27.36 8.34
C ALA A 50 15.18 27.53 6.86
N LEU A 51 14.48 26.86 5.95
CA LEU A 51 14.75 26.98 4.51
C LEU A 51 14.53 28.39 3.95
N ALA A 52 13.62 29.17 4.56
CA ALA A 52 13.26 30.51 4.12
C ALA A 52 14.09 31.63 4.77
N ASN A 53 14.49 31.46 6.04
CA ASN A 53 15.03 32.55 6.86
C ASN A 53 16.47 32.33 7.32
N ASP A 54 17.00 31.10 7.30
CA ASP A 54 18.38 30.85 7.70
C ASP A 54 19.36 31.40 6.64
N PRO A 55 20.64 31.63 7.02
CA PRO A 55 21.67 32.00 6.07
C PRO A 55 21.71 31.06 4.86
N PRO A 56 21.96 31.55 3.63
CA PRO A 56 21.90 30.74 2.40
C PRO A 56 22.73 29.45 2.45
N GLU A 57 23.90 29.50 3.09
CA GLU A 57 24.76 28.33 3.29
C GLU A 57 24.11 27.25 4.17
N THR A 58 23.51 27.68 5.29
CA THR A 58 22.78 26.79 6.21
C THR A 58 21.56 26.16 5.53
N ALA A 59 20.78 26.97 4.81
CA ALA A 59 19.62 26.50 4.07
C ALA A 59 20.03 25.49 2.97
N GLU A 60 21.09 25.76 2.21
CA GLU A 60 21.54 24.84 1.17
C GLU A 60 22.10 23.53 1.75
N ALA A 61 22.83 23.60 2.87
CA ALA A 61 23.28 22.40 3.58
C ALA A 61 22.08 21.53 4.01
N LEU A 62 20.97 22.14 4.44
CA LEU A 62 19.74 21.44 4.80
C LEU A 62 19.04 20.83 3.59
N ARG A 63 18.95 21.57 2.46
CA ARG A 63 18.42 21.05 1.19
C ARG A 63 19.21 19.84 0.72
N GLU A 64 20.53 19.93 0.72
CA GLU A 64 21.40 18.85 0.27
C GLU A 64 21.29 17.61 1.17
N ARG A 65 21.19 17.80 2.50
CA ARG A 65 20.90 16.69 3.42
C ARG A 65 19.57 16.01 3.10
N LEU A 66 18.52 16.76 2.76
CA LEU A 66 17.22 16.19 2.36
C LEU A 66 17.34 15.46 1.02
N ARG A 67 17.96 16.08 0.01
CA ARG A 67 18.13 15.53 -1.34
C ARG A 67 18.91 14.22 -1.34
N ARG A 68 19.97 14.10 -0.53
CA ARG A 68 20.75 12.84 -0.42
C ARG A 68 19.92 11.66 0.06
N ARG A 69 18.96 11.91 0.96
CA ARG A 69 18.06 10.86 1.47
C ARG A 69 17.03 10.42 0.43
N MET A 70 16.75 11.25 -0.56
CA MET A 70 15.73 10.97 -1.56
C MET A 70 16.25 9.95 -2.59
N GLY A 71 15.53 8.84 -2.71
CA GLY A 71 15.95 7.72 -3.55
C GLY A 71 17.03 6.83 -2.92
N ASP A 72 17.35 7.02 -1.63
CA ASP A 72 18.20 6.10 -0.88
C ASP A 72 17.34 5.08 -0.13
N VAL A 73 17.47 3.80 -0.50
CA VAL A 73 16.69 2.70 0.09
C VAL A 73 17.06 2.45 1.55
N SER A 74 18.32 2.65 1.93
CA SER A 74 18.79 2.49 3.31
C SER A 74 18.17 3.55 4.21
N GLU A 75 18.12 4.79 3.75
CA GLU A 75 17.47 5.90 4.44
C GLU A 75 15.96 5.69 4.57
N PHE A 76 15.32 5.21 3.50
CA PHE A 76 13.92 4.84 3.51
C PHE A 76 13.63 3.74 4.56
N MET A 77 14.37 2.63 4.50
CA MET A 77 14.19 1.50 5.42
C MET A 77 14.55 1.84 6.87
N ARG A 78 15.55 2.70 7.10
CA ARG A 78 15.87 3.22 8.43
C ARG A 78 14.70 4.02 9.00
N THR A 79 14.16 4.94 8.21
CA THR A 79 13.05 5.81 8.62
C THR A 79 11.78 5.00 8.91
N LEU A 80 11.45 4.06 8.02
CA LEU A 80 10.29 3.18 8.16
C LEU A 80 10.37 2.36 9.45
N ARG A 81 11.50 1.66 9.66
CA ARG A 81 11.71 0.81 10.83
C ARG A 81 11.65 1.58 12.14
N GLN A 82 12.32 2.73 12.22
CA GLN A 82 12.33 3.57 13.41
C GLN A 82 10.92 4.09 13.76
N ARG A 83 10.18 4.60 12.78
CA ARG A 83 8.82 5.11 13.01
C ARG A 83 7.88 4.00 13.45
N TYR A 84 7.95 2.84 12.80
CA TYR A 84 7.11 1.70 13.16
C TYR A 84 7.43 1.16 14.56
N THR A 85 8.71 0.98 14.91
CA THR A 85 9.10 0.55 16.27
C THR A 85 8.59 1.51 17.33
N ARG A 86 8.73 2.83 17.13
CA ARG A 86 8.21 3.83 18.07
C ARG A 86 6.70 3.74 18.23
N TRP A 87 5.97 3.66 17.12
CA TRP A 87 4.52 3.53 17.14
C TRP A 87 4.09 2.24 17.84
N PHE A 88 4.72 1.11 17.51
CA PHE A 88 4.41 -0.20 18.07
C PHE A 88 4.64 -0.24 19.58
N ASN A 89 5.84 0.20 20.01
CA ASN A 89 6.22 0.25 21.42
C ASN A 89 5.27 1.14 22.23
N LEU A 90 4.94 2.33 21.71
CA LEU A 90 3.97 3.22 22.35
C LEU A 90 2.58 2.60 22.43
N ALA A 91 2.12 1.95 21.36
CA ALA A 91 0.79 1.34 21.31
C ALA A 91 0.64 0.12 22.23
N HIS A 92 1.74 -0.57 22.56
CA HIS A 92 1.73 -1.80 23.37
C HIS A 92 2.39 -1.62 24.75
N GLY A 93 2.82 -0.40 25.10
CA GLY A 93 3.51 -0.13 26.37
C GLY A 93 4.85 -0.85 26.52
N THR A 94 5.50 -1.22 25.42
CA THR A 94 6.79 -1.93 25.42
C THR A 94 7.96 -1.00 25.09
N ALA A 95 9.19 -1.48 25.26
CA ALA A 95 10.42 -0.79 24.90
C ALA A 95 11.42 -1.77 24.27
N GLY A 96 12.37 -1.25 23.48
CA GLY A 96 13.41 -2.05 22.84
C GLY A 96 13.28 -2.19 21.32
N THR A 97 14.09 -3.08 20.75
CA THR A 97 14.21 -3.29 19.31
C THR A 97 13.16 -4.27 18.79
N LEU A 98 12.45 -3.89 17.73
CA LEU A 98 11.45 -4.76 17.08
C LEU A 98 12.02 -5.60 15.93
N TRP A 99 13.12 -5.14 15.32
CA TRP A 99 13.67 -5.74 14.11
C TRP A 99 14.94 -6.52 14.45
N ALA A 100 14.95 -7.83 14.17
CA ALA A 100 16.09 -8.69 14.48
C ALA A 100 17.26 -8.51 13.51
N GLU A 101 16.98 -8.29 12.22
CA GLU A 101 18.01 -8.31 11.17
C GLU A 101 18.08 -7.02 10.34
N ARG A 102 19.19 -6.88 9.58
CA ARG A 102 19.31 -5.87 8.53
C ARG A 102 18.39 -6.22 7.36
N PHE A 103 17.91 -5.21 6.64
CA PHE A 103 17.12 -5.47 5.43
C PHE A 103 18.04 -5.96 4.32
N GLY A 104 17.58 -6.92 3.53
CA GLY A 104 18.18 -7.27 2.24
C GLY A 104 17.53 -6.46 1.12
N SER A 105 18.28 -6.18 0.06
CA SER A 105 17.75 -5.55 -1.16
C SER A 105 18.33 -6.21 -2.40
N VAL A 106 17.47 -6.39 -3.41
CA VAL A 106 17.85 -6.91 -4.73
C VAL A 106 17.48 -5.86 -5.77
N LEU A 107 18.44 -5.50 -6.61
CA LEU A 107 18.17 -4.60 -7.73
C LEU A 107 17.37 -5.33 -8.80
N VAL A 108 16.28 -4.72 -9.24
CA VAL A 108 15.41 -5.28 -10.28
C VAL A 108 15.48 -4.35 -11.48
N GLN A 109 15.73 -4.92 -12.67
CA GLN A 109 15.70 -4.15 -13.91
C GLN A 109 14.29 -3.60 -14.14
N ASP A 110 14.18 -2.32 -14.46
CA ASP A 110 12.89 -1.64 -14.64
C ASP A 110 12.27 -1.97 -16.01
N THR A 111 11.85 -3.22 -16.19
CA THR A 111 11.08 -3.68 -17.35
C THR A 111 9.68 -4.08 -16.91
N PRO A 112 8.62 -3.80 -17.70
CA PRO A 112 7.25 -4.09 -17.32
C PRO A 112 7.02 -5.54 -16.89
N TRP A 113 7.56 -6.51 -17.62
CA TRP A 113 7.38 -7.93 -17.33
C TRP A 113 8.07 -8.35 -16.02
N LEU A 114 9.30 -7.87 -15.77
CA LEU A 114 10.06 -8.27 -14.59
C LEU A 114 9.47 -7.64 -13.33
N VAL A 115 9.08 -6.37 -13.40
CA VAL A 115 8.37 -5.67 -12.32
C VAL A 115 7.06 -6.40 -12.00
N GLY A 116 6.29 -6.79 -13.02
CA GLY A 116 5.07 -7.58 -12.84
C GLY A 116 5.32 -8.93 -12.18
N LEU A 117 6.38 -9.63 -12.56
CA LEU A 117 6.78 -10.91 -11.97
C LEU A 117 7.17 -10.78 -10.49
N ILE A 118 7.97 -9.76 -10.13
CA ILE A 118 8.38 -9.53 -8.74
C ILE A 118 7.18 -9.07 -7.90
N ALA A 119 6.31 -8.22 -8.43
CA ALA A 119 5.07 -7.84 -7.75
C ALA A 119 4.21 -9.08 -7.46
N ALA A 120 3.99 -9.95 -8.46
CA ALA A 120 3.22 -11.18 -8.29
C ALA A 120 3.86 -12.14 -7.28
N TYR A 121 5.20 -12.21 -7.25
CA TYR A 121 5.93 -12.97 -6.24
C TYR A 121 5.61 -12.50 -4.82
N ILE A 122 5.61 -11.18 -4.60
CA ILE A 122 5.33 -10.58 -3.29
C ILE A 122 3.89 -10.87 -2.87
N ASP A 123 2.92 -10.64 -3.74
CA ASP A 123 1.51 -10.88 -3.46
C ASP A 123 1.19 -12.36 -3.19
N LEU A 124 1.93 -13.27 -3.84
CA LEU A 124 1.79 -14.73 -3.64
C LEU A 124 2.37 -15.24 -2.33
N ASN A 125 3.22 -14.48 -1.64
CA ASN A 125 3.89 -15.01 -0.45
C ASN A 125 2.86 -15.38 0.63
N ALA A 126 1.74 -14.66 0.74
CA ALA A 126 0.73 -14.95 1.75
C ALA A 126 0.07 -16.32 1.53
N VAL A 127 -0.19 -16.67 0.27
CA VAL A 127 -0.68 -18.00 -0.11
C VAL A 127 0.37 -19.05 0.22
N ARG A 128 1.63 -18.83 -0.19
CA ARG A 128 2.73 -19.79 0.06
C ARG A 128 3.01 -20.01 1.55
N ALA A 129 2.70 -19.02 2.38
CA ALA A 129 2.81 -19.11 3.82
C ALA A 129 1.58 -19.76 4.49
N GLY A 130 0.55 -20.14 3.72
CA GLY A 130 -0.67 -20.76 4.24
C GLY A 130 -1.61 -19.78 4.95
N LEU A 131 -1.41 -18.47 4.78
CA LEU A 131 -2.25 -17.44 5.43
C LEU A 131 -3.59 -17.23 4.74
N THR A 132 -3.71 -17.65 3.48
CA THR A 132 -4.90 -17.49 2.64
C THR A 132 -4.83 -18.43 1.43
N ASP A 133 -5.97 -18.80 0.86
CA ASP A 133 -6.03 -19.64 -0.34
C ASP A 133 -5.77 -18.86 -1.63
N LEU A 134 -6.13 -17.57 -1.64
CA LEU A 134 -5.96 -16.67 -2.78
C LEU A 134 -5.29 -15.36 -2.37
N PRO A 135 -4.46 -14.74 -3.24
CA PRO A 135 -3.82 -13.46 -2.95
C PRO A 135 -4.84 -12.35 -2.67
N GLU A 136 -5.97 -12.32 -3.39
CA GLU A 136 -7.03 -11.31 -3.22
C GLU A 136 -7.64 -11.29 -1.81
N ASN A 137 -7.60 -12.42 -1.12
CA ASN A 137 -8.09 -12.56 0.24
C ASN A 137 -7.08 -12.02 1.28
N TYR A 138 -5.80 -11.84 0.93
CA TYR A 138 -4.81 -11.31 1.87
C TYR A 138 -4.90 -9.79 2.03
N ARG A 139 -4.94 -9.33 3.29
CA ARG A 139 -5.19 -7.91 3.59
C ARG A 139 -4.21 -6.97 2.88
N TRP A 140 -2.93 -7.32 2.89
CA TRP A 140 -1.83 -6.48 2.43
C TRP A 140 -1.34 -6.81 1.02
N CYS A 141 -2.18 -7.49 0.22
CA CYS A 141 -1.91 -7.75 -1.19
C CYS A 141 -2.03 -6.47 -2.03
N GLY A 142 -1.00 -6.18 -2.84
CA GLY A 142 -0.91 -5.02 -3.72
C GLY A 142 -1.99 -5.03 -4.81
N TYR A 143 -2.24 -6.19 -5.41
CA TYR A 143 -3.34 -6.39 -6.36
C TYR A 143 -4.71 -6.06 -5.76
N THR A 144 -4.98 -6.55 -4.54
CA THR A 144 -6.23 -6.23 -3.87
C THR A 144 -6.38 -4.75 -3.60
N ALA A 145 -5.31 -4.11 -3.12
CA ALA A 145 -5.32 -2.68 -2.86
C ALA A 145 -5.54 -1.87 -4.15
N ALA A 146 -5.00 -2.31 -5.29
CA ALA A 146 -5.28 -1.72 -6.60
C ALA A 146 -6.78 -1.86 -6.95
N LEU A 147 -7.34 -3.06 -6.91
CA LEU A 147 -8.78 -3.27 -7.16
C LEU A 147 -9.70 -2.50 -6.23
N ALA A 148 -9.21 -2.23 -5.01
CA ALA A 148 -9.90 -1.45 -4.00
C ALA A 148 -9.73 0.09 -4.18
N GLY A 149 -9.18 0.53 -5.31
CA GLY A 149 -9.06 1.95 -5.68
C GLY A 149 -7.80 2.64 -5.14
N ASN A 150 -6.71 1.91 -4.89
CA ASN A 150 -5.41 2.55 -4.72
C ASN A 150 -4.83 2.90 -6.11
N GLU A 151 -5.08 4.12 -6.58
CA GLU A 151 -4.67 4.56 -7.91
C GLU A 151 -3.17 4.40 -8.19
N GLY A 152 -2.32 4.59 -7.18
CA GLY A 152 -0.87 4.41 -7.34
C GLY A 152 -0.51 2.97 -7.68
N LEU A 153 -1.11 2.01 -6.95
CA LEU A 153 -0.96 0.58 -7.24
C LEU A 153 -1.67 0.18 -8.54
N CYS A 154 -2.85 0.75 -8.85
CA CYS A 154 -3.49 0.55 -10.15
C CYS A 154 -2.56 0.93 -11.30
N ARG A 155 -1.98 2.13 -11.26
CA ARG A 155 -1.04 2.61 -12.29
C ARG A 155 0.21 1.76 -12.35
N ALA A 156 0.78 1.39 -11.20
CA ALA A 156 1.99 0.57 -11.14
C ALA A 156 1.77 -0.84 -11.74
N LEU A 157 0.70 -1.53 -11.32
CA LEU A 157 0.38 -2.86 -11.84
C LEU A 157 -0.07 -2.81 -13.31
N ALA A 158 -0.85 -1.81 -13.70
CA ALA A 158 -1.24 -1.65 -15.10
C ALA A 158 -0.03 -1.39 -16.00
N GLY A 159 0.95 -0.61 -15.52
CA GLY A 159 2.21 -0.35 -16.23
C GLY A 159 3.08 -1.60 -16.46
N CYS A 160 2.80 -2.72 -15.78
CA CYS A 160 3.47 -4.00 -16.04
C CYS A 160 2.98 -4.66 -17.35
N PHE A 161 1.83 -4.22 -17.89
CA PHE A 161 1.20 -4.77 -19.09
C PHE A 161 0.91 -3.65 -20.11
N PRO A 162 1.93 -3.07 -20.75
CA PRO A 162 1.76 -1.93 -21.66
C PRO A 162 0.90 -2.23 -22.89
N SER A 163 0.71 -3.50 -23.25
CA SER A 163 -0.15 -3.94 -24.35
C SER A 163 -1.62 -4.15 -23.95
N ALA A 164 -1.99 -3.89 -22.70
CA ALA A 164 -3.39 -3.92 -22.28
C ALA A 164 -4.12 -2.65 -22.76
N LYS A 165 -5.35 -2.80 -23.26
CA LYS A 165 -6.16 -1.70 -23.79
C LYS A 165 -6.81 -0.86 -22.68
N SER A 166 -6.84 -1.37 -21.46
CA SER A 166 -7.41 -0.69 -20.30
C SER A 166 -6.73 -1.13 -19.00
N THR A 167 -6.86 -0.32 -17.95
CA THR A 167 -6.46 -0.71 -16.58
C THR A 167 -7.17 -1.98 -16.12
N LYS A 168 -8.44 -2.15 -16.47
CA LYS A 168 -9.22 -3.35 -16.15
C LYS A 168 -8.56 -4.59 -16.74
N GLU A 169 -8.24 -4.56 -18.03
CA GLU A 169 -7.55 -5.65 -18.73
C GLU A 169 -6.16 -5.91 -18.14
N ALA A 170 -5.40 -4.86 -17.81
CA ALA A 170 -4.08 -5.01 -17.23
C ALA A 170 -4.12 -5.71 -15.86
N LEU A 171 -5.10 -5.38 -15.01
CA LEU A 171 -5.31 -6.04 -13.72
C LEU A 171 -5.82 -7.48 -13.89
N ALA A 172 -6.63 -7.76 -14.91
CA ALA A 172 -7.03 -9.14 -15.24
C ALA A 172 -5.82 -10.00 -15.68
N ARG A 173 -4.96 -9.46 -16.55
CA ARG A 173 -3.69 -10.11 -16.94
C ARG A 173 -2.74 -10.31 -15.76
N TYR A 174 -2.66 -9.33 -14.84
CA TYR A 174 -1.90 -9.48 -13.60
C TYR A 174 -2.44 -10.63 -12.75
N ARG A 175 -3.77 -10.75 -12.62
CA ARG A 175 -4.40 -11.87 -11.89
C ARG A 175 -3.99 -13.21 -12.51
N LEU A 176 -4.06 -13.36 -13.83
CA LEU A 176 -3.64 -14.59 -14.51
C LEU A 176 -2.17 -14.94 -14.27
N LEU A 177 -1.27 -13.95 -14.35
CA LEU A 177 0.14 -14.14 -14.03
C LEU A 177 0.32 -14.66 -12.59
N MET A 178 -0.37 -14.03 -11.64
CA MET A 178 -0.29 -14.35 -10.23
C MET A 178 -0.85 -15.75 -9.94
N LEU A 179 -2.05 -16.07 -10.41
CA LEU A 179 -2.66 -17.39 -10.22
C LEU A 179 -1.83 -18.50 -10.90
N GLY A 180 -1.35 -18.26 -12.12
CA GLY A 180 -0.50 -19.21 -12.85
C GLY A 180 0.80 -19.52 -12.11
N LYS A 181 1.43 -18.50 -11.50
CA LYS A 181 2.64 -18.67 -10.68
C LYS A 181 2.36 -19.28 -9.30
N GLY A 182 1.14 -19.13 -8.78
CA GLY A 182 0.71 -19.67 -7.48
C GLY A 182 0.24 -21.13 -7.54
N ALA A 183 -0.27 -21.57 -8.69
CA ALA A 183 -0.67 -22.97 -8.91
C ALA A 183 0.57 -23.89 -9.12
N ALA A 184 1.65 -23.35 -9.68
CA ALA A 184 2.89 -24.08 -9.88
C ALA A 184 3.58 -24.42 -8.54
N ALA A 185 4.16 -25.63 -8.46
CA ALA A 185 5.03 -26.01 -7.35
C ALA A 185 6.26 -25.08 -7.28
N LYS A 186 6.68 -24.69 -6.08
CA LYS A 186 7.95 -23.99 -5.84
C LYS A 186 8.81 -24.78 -4.85
N GLY A 187 10.11 -24.89 -5.11
CA GLY A 187 11.07 -25.51 -4.19
C GLY A 187 10.85 -27.02 -4.02
N ASP A 188 10.94 -27.49 -2.79
CA ASP A 188 10.70 -28.90 -2.39
C ASP A 188 9.22 -29.33 -2.49
N GLY A 189 8.33 -28.41 -2.85
CA GLY A 189 6.91 -28.67 -3.04
C GLY A 189 6.07 -28.59 -1.77
N THR A 190 6.65 -28.22 -0.62
CA THR A 190 5.97 -28.19 0.70
C THR A 190 5.09 -26.96 0.96
N GLY A 191 5.27 -25.88 0.18
CA GLY A 191 4.48 -24.66 0.32
C GLY A 191 3.04 -24.81 -0.18
N ALA A 192 2.10 -24.13 0.49
CA ALA A 192 0.72 -24.03 0.03
C ALA A 192 0.64 -23.40 -1.38
N ARG A 193 -0.34 -23.86 -2.16
CA ARG A 193 -0.51 -23.53 -3.58
C ARG A 193 -1.95 -23.10 -3.85
N ILE A 194 -2.11 -22.37 -4.93
CA ILE A 194 -3.44 -22.03 -5.43
C ILE A 194 -4.06 -23.27 -6.05
N ASP A 195 -5.34 -23.52 -5.73
CA ASP A 195 -6.14 -24.58 -6.35
C ASP A 195 -6.15 -24.40 -7.88
N PRO A 196 -5.74 -25.42 -8.67
CA PRO A 196 -5.85 -25.39 -10.12
C PRO A 196 -7.24 -25.01 -10.64
N ALA A 197 -8.32 -25.34 -9.93
CA ALA A 197 -9.67 -24.95 -10.29
C ALA A 197 -9.85 -23.42 -10.33
N ALA A 198 -9.27 -22.69 -9.36
CA ALA A 198 -9.32 -21.22 -9.33
C ALA A 198 -8.56 -20.60 -10.51
N LEU A 199 -7.43 -21.18 -10.90
CA LEU A 199 -6.70 -20.77 -12.11
C LEU A 199 -7.51 -21.04 -13.37
N LEU A 200 -8.09 -22.24 -13.51
CA LEU A 200 -8.90 -22.60 -14.67
C LEU A 200 -10.10 -21.66 -14.82
N GLU A 201 -10.77 -21.33 -13.73
CA GLU A 201 -11.91 -20.40 -13.75
C GLU A 201 -11.49 -18.99 -14.15
N ALA A 202 -10.36 -18.50 -13.61
CA ALA A 202 -9.79 -17.23 -14.03
C ALA A 202 -9.39 -17.23 -15.51
N VAL A 203 -8.86 -18.33 -16.04
CA VAL A 203 -8.55 -18.42 -17.47
C VAL A 203 -9.83 -18.33 -18.31
N LYS A 204 -10.91 -19.02 -17.93
CA LYS A 204 -12.19 -18.98 -18.65
C LYS A 204 -12.78 -17.58 -18.72
N ASN A 205 -12.64 -16.77 -17.67
CA ASN A 205 -13.18 -15.42 -17.61
C ASN A 205 -12.16 -14.32 -17.99
N GLY A 206 -11.00 -14.70 -18.55
CA GLY A 206 -9.96 -13.75 -18.97
C GLY A 206 -9.22 -13.06 -17.82
N GLY A 207 -9.33 -13.57 -16.59
CA GLY A 207 -8.70 -13.04 -15.38
C GLY A 207 -9.55 -11.99 -14.68
N GLU A 208 -10.76 -11.72 -15.16
CA GLU A 208 -11.65 -10.75 -14.53
C GLU A 208 -12.21 -11.30 -13.21
N LEU A 209 -12.61 -10.40 -12.33
CA LEU A 209 -13.39 -10.73 -11.14
C LEU A 209 -14.84 -10.41 -11.42
N GLN A 210 -15.73 -11.28 -10.93
CA GLN A 210 -17.17 -11.06 -10.96
C GLN A 210 -17.52 -9.84 -10.08
N PRO A 211 -18.65 -9.16 -10.36
CA PRO A 211 -19.06 -8.00 -9.58
C PRO A 211 -19.09 -8.26 -8.07
N HIS A 212 -19.68 -9.37 -7.61
CA HIS A 212 -19.75 -9.67 -6.18
C HIS A 212 -18.36 -9.87 -5.53
N GLU A 213 -17.37 -10.38 -6.26
CA GLU A 213 -15.99 -10.52 -5.80
C GLU A 213 -15.34 -9.14 -5.65
N LEU A 214 -15.48 -8.26 -6.65
CA LEU A 214 -14.97 -6.89 -6.58
C LEU A 214 -15.63 -6.09 -5.45
N LEU A 215 -16.94 -6.26 -5.24
CA LEU A 215 -17.68 -5.65 -4.15
C LEU A 215 -17.09 -6.09 -2.80
N ARG A 216 -16.82 -7.38 -2.63
CA ARG A 216 -16.18 -7.92 -1.42
C ARG A 216 -14.78 -7.33 -1.19
N LEU A 217 -14.01 -7.00 -2.23
CA LEU A 217 -12.70 -6.36 -2.07
C LEU A 217 -12.80 -4.86 -1.75
N ARG A 218 -13.79 -4.16 -2.32
CA ARG A 218 -13.99 -2.71 -2.13
C ARG A 218 -14.67 -2.40 -0.78
N ALA A 219 -15.66 -3.18 -0.38
CA ALA A 219 -16.38 -3.08 0.88
C ALA A 219 -15.94 -4.14 1.90
N ARG A 220 -14.64 -4.49 1.87
CA ARG A 220 -13.96 -5.57 2.62
C ARG A 220 -14.60 -5.92 3.95
N PHE A 221 -15.52 -6.89 3.88
CA PHE A 221 -16.51 -7.18 4.92
C PHE A 221 -17.30 -5.91 5.28
N LEU A 222 -18.62 -5.94 5.20
CA LEU A 222 -19.47 -4.79 5.60
C LEU A 222 -19.13 -4.23 7.00
N THR A 223 -18.37 -4.98 7.79
CA THR A 223 -17.79 -4.64 9.09
C THR A 223 -16.67 -3.58 9.07
N GLU A 224 -15.91 -3.40 7.98
CA GLU A 224 -14.86 -2.35 7.90
C GLU A 224 -15.32 -1.05 7.22
N GLY A 225 -16.46 -1.10 6.52
CA GLY A 225 -17.14 0.08 6.00
C GLY A 225 -17.74 0.90 7.15
N ARG A 226 -17.51 2.21 7.16
CA ARG A 226 -18.16 3.14 8.10
C ARG A 226 -19.51 3.62 7.59
N ALA A 227 -19.68 3.70 6.27
CA ALA A 227 -20.95 4.02 5.62
C ALA A 227 -20.94 3.50 4.16
N LEU A 228 -22.10 3.14 3.63
CA LEU A 228 -22.34 2.69 2.26
C LEU A 228 -23.58 3.42 1.73
N GLY A 229 -23.50 4.02 0.54
CA GLY A 229 -24.60 4.78 -0.06
C GLY A 229 -24.21 5.38 -1.41
N THR A 230 -25.05 6.25 -1.97
CA THR A 230 -24.69 7.02 -3.17
C THR A 230 -23.56 8.00 -2.85
N ARG A 231 -22.84 8.48 -3.88
CA ARG A 231 -21.77 9.46 -3.66
C ARG A 231 -22.31 10.72 -3.00
N ASP A 232 -23.41 11.25 -3.54
CA ASP A 232 -24.05 12.45 -3.03
C ASP A 232 -24.50 12.29 -1.56
N TRP A 233 -25.05 11.13 -1.20
CA TRP A 233 -25.47 10.88 0.18
C TRP A 233 -24.30 10.79 1.17
N LEU A 234 -23.14 10.28 0.75
CA LEU A 234 -21.92 10.23 1.56
C LEU A 234 -21.19 11.58 1.65
N GLU A 235 -21.37 12.45 0.67
CA GLU A 235 -20.67 13.75 0.60
C GLU A 235 -21.52 14.91 1.16
N HIS A 236 -22.84 14.87 0.97
CA HIS A 236 -23.75 15.97 1.31
C HIS A 236 -24.97 15.54 2.14
N GLY A 237 -25.24 14.24 2.26
CA GLY A 237 -26.44 13.70 2.90
C GLY A 237 -26.30 13.29 4.37
N GLU A 238 -27.14 12.34 4.79
CA GLU A 238 -27.06 11.74 6.14
C GLU A 238 -25.75 10.97 6.34
N GLY A 239 -25.20 10.38 5.27
CA GLY A 239 -23.90 9.71 5.31
C GLY A 239 -22.78 10.68 5.71
N ALA A 240 -22.76 11.87 5.12
CA ALA A 240 -21.80 12.92 5.47
C ALA A 240 -21.92 13.33 6.95
N ARG A 241 -23.16 13.52 7.43
CA ARG A 241 -23.45 13.86 8.83
C ARG A 241 -23.00 12.76 9.80
N ALA A 242 -23.29 11.50 9.48
CA ALA A 242 -22.87 10.36 10.29
C ALA A 242 -21.33 10.21 10.33
N LEU A 243 -20.66 10.41 9.19
CA LEU A 243 -19.19 10.36 9.11
C LEU A 243 -18.54 11.50 9.89
N ALA A 244 -19.10 12.71 9.86
CA ALA A 244 -18.58 13.87 10.57
C ALA A 244 -18.55 13.69 12.10
N MET A 245 -19.38 12.79 12.66
CA MET A 245 -19.35 12.43 14.08
C MET A 245 -18.15 11.55 14.45
N LEU A 246 -17.46 10.94 13.47
CA LEU A 246 -16.28 10.13 13.72
C LEU A 246 -15.08 11.02 14.02
N LYS A 247 -14.28 10.64 15.01
CA LYS A 247 -13.00 11.32 15.34
C LYS A 247 -12.05 11.43 14.13
N ARG A 248 -12.15 10.48 13.18
CA ARG A 248 -11.39 10.45 11.93
C ARG A 248 -12.30 9.92 10.80
N PRO A 249 -13.08 10.79 10.14
CA PRO A 249 -13.95 10.38 9.05
C PRO A 249 -13.11 9.81 7.90
N PRO A 250 -13.40 8.59 7.41
CA PRO A 250 -12.75 8.08 6.23
C PRO A 250 -13.24 8.75 4.94
N PRO A 251 -12.41 8.82 3.89
CA PRO A 251 -12.87 9.28 2.59
C PRO A 251 -13.87 8.30 1.97
N SER A 252 -14.88 8.84 1.29
CA SER A 252 -15.78 8.10 0.40
C SER A 252 -15.04 7.68 -0.87
N ARG A 253 -15.38 6.50 -1.41
CA ARG A 253 -14.84 6.01 -2.69
C ARG A 253 -15.91 5.30 -3.50
N PRO A 254 -15.94 5.50 -4.82
CA PRO A 254 -16.88 4.80 -5.68
C PRO A 254 -16.60 3.29 -5.74
N VAL A 255 -17.68 2.53 -5.85
CA VAL A 255 -17.72 1.08 -6.01
C VAL A 255 -18.23 0.80 -7.42
N ASP A 256 -17.37 1.05 -8.41
CA ASP A 256 -17.63 0.81 -9.84
C ASP A 256 -17.60 -0.70 -10.14
N VAL A 257 -18.66 -1.37 -9.70
CA VAL A 257 -18.77 -2.82 -9.72
C VAL A 257 -20.04 -3.26 -10.44
N LEU A 258 -21.13 -2.47 -10.31
CA LEU A 258 -22.37 -2.66 -11.02
C LEU A 258 -22.57 -1.48 -11.97
N ALA A 259 -22.75 -1.77 -13.26
CA ALA A 259 -23.09 -0.72 -14.22
C ALA A 259 -24.40 -0.05 -13.80
N ASN A 260 -24.45 1.28 -13.85
CA ASN A 260 -25.63 2.11 -13.54
C ASN A 260 -26.08 2.12 -12.07
N VAL A 261 -25.22 1.76 -11.13
CA VAL A 261 -25.48 1.95 -9.69
C VAL A 261 -24.49 2.96 -9.14
N ASP A 262 -24.97 4.13 -8.70
CA ASP A 262 -24.15 5.05 -7.91
C ASP A 262 -23.97 4.46 -6.51
N LEU A 263 -22.87 3.75 -6.31
CA LEU A 263 -22.50 3.16 -5.04
C LEU A 263 -21.13 3.68 -4.62
N ALA A 264 -21.03 4.13 -3.39
CA ALA A 264 -19.81 4.56 -2.75
C ALA A 264 -19.72 4.00 -1.33
N VAL A 265 -18.50 3.79 -0.87
CA VAL A 265 -18.21 3.31 0.49
C VAL A 265 -17.22 4.25 1.17
N ALA A 266 -17.54 4.67 2.39
CA ALA A 266 -16.63 5.39 3.26
C ALA A 266 -15.92 4.37 4.17
N ARG A 267 -14.60 4.22 4.02
CA ARG A 267 -13.83 3.16 4.70
C ARG A 267 -12.49 3.65 5.23
N SER A 268 -12.14 3.21 6.43
CA SER A 268 -10.84 3.53 7.01
C SER A 268 -9.72 2.85 6.21
N ARG A 269 -8.69 3.61 5.79
CA ARG A 269 -7.42 3.00 5.34
C ARG A 269 -6.71 2.25 6.48
N ALA A 270 -6.95 2.68 7.71
CA ALA A 270 -6.40 2.11 8.92
C ALA A 270 -7.40 1.11 9.51
N GLY A 271 -7.36 -0.14 9.04
CA GLY A 271 -7.98 -1.26 9.73
C GLY A 271 -6.89 -2.09 10.40
N TYR A 272 -6.39 -1.57 11.51
CA TYR A 272 -5.95 -2.42 12.59
C TYR A 272 -6.65 -1.88 13.84
N ARG A 273 -7.84 -2.41 14.12
CA ARG A 273 -8.12 -2.75 15.51
C ARG A 273 -7.36 -4.06 15.68
N VAL A 274 -6.42 -4.08 16.63
CA VAL A 274 -5.91 -5.34 17.16
C VAL A 274 -7.15 -6.16 17.51
N PRO A 275 -7.28 -7.44 17.10
CA PRO A 275 -8.21 -8.32 17.79
C PRO A 275 -7.86 -8.23 19.27
N GLU A 276 -8.84 -7.90 20.12
CA GLU A 276 -8.73 -8.33 21.51
C GLU A 276 -8.49 -9.85 21.46
N ASP A 277 -7.51 -10.30 22.23
CA ASP A 277 -6.83 -11.60 22.18
C ASP A 277 -7.71 -12.77 21.68
N PRO A 278 -7.26 -13.60 20.71
CA PRO A 278 -7.95 -14.87 20.41
C PRO A 278 -7.83 -15.93 21.53
N ARG A 279 -7.31 -15.55 22.71
CA ARG A 279 -7.19 -16.38 23.92
C ARG A 279 -7.91 -15.80 25.14
N GLU A 280 -8.99 -15.06 24.93
CA GLU A 280 -10.06 -14.88 25.94
C GLU A 280 -11.37 -15.50 25.47
#